data_AF-A0A382SP93-F1
#
_entry.id   AF-A0A382SP93-F1
#
_cell.length_a   1.000
_cell.length_b   1.000
_cell.length_c   1.000
_cell.angle_alpha   90.00
_cell.angle_beta   90.00
_cell.angle_gamma   90.00
#
_symmetry.space_group_name_H-M   'P 1'
#
loop_
_entity.id
_entity.type
_entity.pdbx_description
1 polymer ?
#
loop_
_entity_poly.entity_id
_entity_poly.type
_entity_poly.pdbx_seq_one_letter_code
_entity_poly.pdbx_strand_id
1 'polypeptide(L)'
;RLQRDFNIDRVGVATPFLLVPEVTCVEQTTFNKLKNAKESDLYLSDVSPLGVPFNNLKNSVSEQHTTKQIEIGNPGSPCPKGFLVSNTEFTEVPICTASKEYQQQKLTEIGENVRTGVEQSLEQSKVTIKTCLCDHLGNGALINLGIKKEEKAPQAICPGQNISWFSREYSLIEMMEHLYNKRESLISNDRPHMFAKEIQMYVDYYDKLVRESNLNERVIKTLKEFYHNLKSGMEFCRNFSNKQPYKSENIESIKYWVDKQIIRLEEIYYRLLGEKSQV
;
A
#
# COMPACT_ATOMS: atom_id res chain seq x y z
N ARG A 1 -1.20 -26.90 -1.66
CA ARG A 1 -1.30 -26.47 -0.26
C ARG A 1 -2.67 -25.86 0.10
N LEU A 2 -3.09 -24.83 -0.63
CA LEU A 2 -4.30 -24.03 -0.36
C LEU A 2 -5.57 -24.86 -0.12
N GLN A 3 -5.87 -25.85 -0.96
CA GLN A 3 -7.03 -26.73 -0.75
C GLN A 3 -6.89 -27.61 0.51
N ARG A 4 -5.78 -28.34 0.65
CA ARG A 4 -5.58 -29.33 1.72
C ARG A 4 -5.48 -28.71 3.12
N ASP A 5 -4.77 -27.59 3.24
CA ASP A 5 -4.45 -26.98 4.53
C ASP A 5 -5.45 -25.87 4.92
N PHE A 6 -6.09 -25.22 3.93
CA PHE A 6 -6.91 -24.03 4.15
C PHE A 6 -8.31 -24.10 3.53
N ASN A 7 -8.66 -25.20 2.86
CA ASN A 7 -9.95 -25.37 2.16
C ASN A 7 -10.26 -24.24 1.16
N ILE A 8 -9.22 -23.74 0.47
CA ILE A 8 -9.35 -22.68 -0.55
C ILE A 8 -9.44 -23.33 -1.94
N ASP A 9 -10.58 -23.15 -2.60
CA ASP A 9 -10.85 -23.71 -3.94
C ASP A 9 -10.29 -22.87 -5.10
N ARG A 10 -10.21 -21.55 -4.91
CA ARG A 10 -9.84 -20.59 -5.97
C ARG A 10 -8.94 -19.49 -5.42
N VAL A 11 -8.09 -18.97 -6.29
CA VAL A 11 -7.20 -17.83 -6.00
C VAL A 11 -7.32 -16.77 -7.08
N GLY A 12 -7.28 -15.51 -6.66
CA GLY A 12 -7.09 -14.37 -7.54
C GLY A 12 -5.62 -13.93 -7.50
N VAL A 13 -5.01 -13.73 -8.66
CA VAL A 13 -3.65 -13.21 -8.79
C VAL A 13 -3.70 -12.01 -9.73
N ALA A 14 -3.39 -10.82 -9.22
CA ALA A 14 -3.53 -9.57 -9.97
C ALA A 14 -2.18 -8.92 -10.28
N THR A 15 -1.33 -8.71 -9.28
CA THR A 15 -0.11 -7.89 -9.41
C THR A 15 0.84 -8.33 -10.55
N PRO A 16 1.20 -9.63 -10.70
CA PRO A 16 2.07 -10.05 -11.80
C PRO A 16 1.48 -9.79 -13.19
N PHE A 17 0.15 -9.78 -13.33
CA PHE A 17 -0.52 -9.53 -14.61
C PHE A 17 -0.38 -8.08 -15.07
N LEU A 18 0.02 -7.14 -14.21
CA LEU A 18 0.38 -5.78 -14.63
C LEU A 18 1.57 -5.75 -15.60
N LEU A 19 2.33 -6.85 -15.69
CA LEU A 19 3.43 -7.04 -16.64
C LEU A 19 3.06 -7.99 -17.80
N VAL A 20 1.76 -8.20 -18.00
CA VAL A 20 1.17 -8.99 -19.10
C VAL A 20 0.30 -8.06 -19.95
N PRO A 21 0.84 -7.47 -21.04
CA PRO A 21 0.12 -6.51 -21.88
C PRO A 21 -1.12 -7.09 -22.56
N GLU A 22 -1.16 -8.42 -22.75
CA GLU A 22 -2.29 -9.12 -23.38
C GLU A 22 -3.60 -9.01 -22.58
N VAL A 23 -3.52 -8.75 -21.27
CA VAL A 23 -4.71 -8.75 -20.38
C VAL A 23 -4.78 -7.53 -19.46
N THR A 24 -3.86 -6.58 -19.60
CA THR A 24 -3.87 -5.33 -18.84
C THR A 24 -3.63 -4.13 -19.74
N CYS A 25 -4.24 -3.00 -19.37
CA CYS A 25 -4.16 -1.76 -20.14
C CYS A 25 -3.27 -0.74 -19.41
N VAL A 26 -2.09 -1.17 -18.96
CA VAL A 26 -1.11 -0.31 -18.30
C VAL A 26 -0.32 0.43 -19.37
N GLU A 27 -0.24 1.75 -19.27
CA GLU A 27 0.51 2.58 -20.21
C GLU A 27 2.03 2.44 -20.01
N GLN A 28 2.78 2.73 -21.08
CA GLN A 28 4.21 2.40 -21.19
C GLN A 28 5.07 2.96 -20.05
N THR A 29 4.79 4.17 -19.57
CA THR A 29 5.56 4.81 -18.49
C THR A 29 5.40 4.06 -17.17
N THR A 30 4.17 3.80 -16.72
CA THR A 30 3.93 3.00 -15.52
C THR A 30 4.40 1.56 -15.69
N PHE A 31 4.18 0.95 -16.86
CA PHE A 31 4.67 -0.41 -17.15
C PHE A 31 6.18 -0.53 -16.93
N ASN A 32 6.95 0.42 -17.48
CA ASN A 32 8.40 0.42 -17.30
C ASN A 32 8.82 0.67 -15.85
N LYS A 33 8.09 1.47 -15.08
CA LYS A 33 8.37 1.63 -13.65
C LYS A 33 8.11 0.34 -12.88
N LEU A 34 7.00 -0.34 -13.14
CA LEU A 34 6.66 -1.62 -12.50
C LEU A 34 7.69 -2.71 -12.80
N LYS A 35 8.09 -2.82 -14.07
CA LYS A 35 9.10 -3.79 -14.55
C LYS A 35 10.45 -3.62 -13.86
N ASN A 36 10.79 -2.39 -13.47
CA ASN A 36 12.06 -2.06 -12.80
C ASN A 36 11.92 -1.88 -11.28
N ALA A 37 10.71 -2.07 -10.73
CA ALA A 37 10.44 -1.79 -9.32
C ALA A 37 11.19 -2.76 -8.42
N LYS A 38 11.84 -2.22 -7.40
CA LYS A 38 12.43 -2.97 -6.29
C LYS A 38 11.47 -2.95 -5.10
N GLU A 39 11.75 -3.77 -4.09
CA GLU A 39 10.96 -3.73 -2.86
C GLU A 39 10.94 -2.34 -2.20
N SER A 40 12.02 -1.56 -2.33
CA SER A 40 12.13 -0.20 -1.80
C SER A 40 11.22 0.81 -2.48
N ASP A 41 10.73 0.50 -3.69
CA ASP A 41 9.88 1.38 -4.50
C ASP A 41 8.39 1.18 -4.20
N LEU A 42 8.08 0.19 -3.36
CA LEU A 42 6.72 -0.21 -3.01
C LEU A 42 6.47 0.16 -1.55
N TYR A 43 5.30 0.70 -1.25
CA TYR A 43 4.98 1.14 0.10
C TYR A 43 3.47 1.13 0.35
N LEU A 44 3.09 0.98 1.61
CA LEU A 44 1.72 1.14 2.05
C LEU A 44 1.41 2.65 2.17
N SER A 45 0.57 3.16 1.29
CA SER A 45 0.38 4.61 1.09
C SER A 45 -0.82 5.19 1.83
N ASP A 46 -0.74 6.50 2.10
CA ASP A 46 -1.83 7.31 2.69
C ASP A 46 -2.58 8.17 1.68
N VAL A 47 -2.32 8.01 0.38
CA VAL A 47 -2.89 8.90 -0.65
C VAL A 47 -4.41 8.74 -0.80
N SER A 48 -5.00 7.70 -0.20
CA SER A 48 -6.43 7.39 -0.30
C SER A 48 -7.30 8.47 0.33
N PRO A 49 -8.28 9.02 -0.42
CA PRO A 49 -9.26 9.94 0.13
C PRO A 49 -10.15 9.31 1.21
N LEU A 50 -10.30 7.98 1.19
CA LEU A 50 -11.12 7.25 2.15
C LEU A 50 -10.39 6.91 3.46
N GLY A 51 -9.11 7.26 3.58
CA GLY A 51 -8.28 6.88 4.75
C GLY A 51 -7.94 5.40 4.81
N VAL A 52 -8.29 4.61 3.79
CA VAL A 52 -7.92 3.19 3.69
C VAL A 52 -6.56 3.07 3.00
N PRO A 53 -5.53 2.51 3.67
CA PRO A 53 -4.22 2.39 3.09
C PRO A 53 -4.17 1.30 2.01
N PHE A 54 -3.33 1.50 1.00
CA PHE A 54 -3.10 0.51 -0.06
C PHE A 54 -1.67 0.59 -0.59
N ASN A 55 -1.16 -0.51 -1.14
CA ASN A 55 0.19 -0.55 -1.72
C ASN A 55 0.26 0.33 -2.97
N ASN A 56 1.28 1.17 -3.05
CA ASN A 56 1.49 2.12 -4.14
C ASN A 56 2.96 2.10 -4.59
N LEU A 57 3.19 2.67 -5.77
CA LEU A 57 4.50 2.79 -6.40
C LEU A 57 5.07 4.18 -6.16
N LYS A 58 6.25 4.25 -5.54
CA LYS A 58 6.99 5.50 -5.35
C LYS A 58 7.40 6.11 -6.69
N ASN A 59 7.52 7.43 -6.69
CA ASN A 59 7.81 8.24 -7.86
C ASN A 59 6.83 7.98 -9.01
N SER A 60 5.57 7.63 -8.73
CA SER A 60 4.53 7.52 -9.77
C SER A 60 4.27 8.89 -10.40
N VAL A 61 3.72 8.92 -11.62
CA VAL A 61 3.37 10.19 -12.28
C VAL A 61 2.28 10.91 -11.48
N SER A 62 1.37 10.15 -10.88
CA SER A 62 0.40 10.66 -9.91
C SER A 62 1.07 11.36 -8.73
N GLU A 63 2.07 10.75 -8.09
CA GLU A 63 2.79 11.34 -6.96
C GLU A 63 3.51 12.62 -7.39
N GLN A 64 4.23 12.59 -8.52
CA GLN A 64 4.92 13.77 -9.06
C GLN A 64 3.96 14.91 -9.37
N HIS A 65 2.78 14.60 -9.92
CA HIS A 65 1.73 15.58 -10.15
C HIS A 65 1.25 16.20 -8.84
N THR A 66 0.94 15.37 -7.84
CA THR A 66 0.49 15.83 -6.52
C THR A 66 1.54 16.73 -5.87
N THR A 67 2.82 16.32 -5.83
CA THR A 67 3.92 17.13 -5.31
C THR A 67 4.01 18.48 -6.02
N LYS A 68 3.94 18.50 -7.35
CA LYS A 68 3.96 19.75 -8.13
C LYS A 68 2.77 20.67 -7.79
N GLN A 69 1.57 20.11 -7.57
CA GLN A 69 0.40 20.92 -7.17
C GLN A 69 0.60 21.55 -5.77
N ILE A 70 1.24 20.83 -4.86
CA ILE A 70 1.59 21.33 -3.53
C ILE A 70 2.60 22.48 -3.64
N GLU A 71 3.67 22.30 -4.42
CA GLU A 71 4.74 23.29 -4.60
C GLU A 71 4.23 24.63 -5.18
N ILE A 72 3.24 24.59 -6.07
CA ILE A 72 2.64 25.81 -6.64
C ILE A 72 1.51 26.40 -5.77
N GLY A 73 1.29 25.85 -4.56
CA GLY A 73 0.26 26.34 -3.63
C GLY A 73 -1.18 26.03 -4.06
N ASN A 74 -1.40 25.04 -4.92
CA ASN A 74 -2.73 24.67 -5.42
C ASN A 74 -3.03 23.16 -5.21
N PRO A 75 -2.90 22.65 -3.98
CA PRO A 75 -3.06 21.23 -3.72
C PRO A 75 -4.52 20.79 -3.89
N GLY A 76 -4.71 19.50 -4.16
CA GLY A 76 -6.01 18.88 -4.34
C GLY A 76 -6.52 18.90 -5.78
N SER A 77 -7.51 18.06 -6.05
CA SER A 77 -8.14 17.88 -7.35
C SER A 77 -9.43 18.68 -7.48
N PRO A 78 -9.82 19.14 -8.69
CA PRO A 78 -11.18 19.63 -8.94
C PRO A 78 -12.26 18.52 -8.80
N CYS A 79 -11.87 17.27 -8.51
CA CYS A 79 -12.76 16.14 -8.28
C CYS A 79 -13.75 15.87 -9.43
N PRO A 80 -13.28 15.71 -10.68
CA PRO A 80 -14.14 15.71 -11.86
C PRO A 80 -15.14 14.55 -11.91
N LYS A 81 -14.89 13.45 -11.18
CA LYS A 81 -15.74 12.25 -11.19
C LYS A 81 -16.58 12.03 -9.93
N GLY A 82 -16.17 12.59 -8.79
CA GLY A 82 -16.95 12.50 -7.54
C GLY A 82 -17.13 11.11 -6.89
N PHE A 83 -16.55 10.01 -7.41
CA PHE A 83 -16.88 8.66 -6.93
C PHE A 83 -16.50 8.36 -5.47
N LEU A 84 -15.53 9.09 -4.90
CA LEU A 84 -15.04 8.93 -3.52
C LEU A 84 -15.38 10.15 -2.64
N VAL A 85 -16.46 10.86 -2.97
CA VAL A 85 -16.99 11.95 -2.16
C VAL A 85 -17.71 11.36 -0.94
N SER A 86 -17.31 11.77 0.27
CA SER A 86 -17.83 11.14 1.50
C SER A 86 -17.67 11.94 2.78
N ASN A 87 -17.04 13.12 2.77
CA ASN A 87 -16.68 13.86 3.99
C ASN A 87 -17.50 15.17 4.10
N THR A 88 -18.08 15.44 5.26
CA THR A 88 -18.91 16.63 5.56
C THR A 88 -18.30 17.50 6.66
N GLU A 89 -16.98 17.48 6.83
CA GLU A 89 -16.29 18.18 7.91
C GLU A 89 -16.45 19.71 7.81
N PHE A 90 -16.51 20.24 6.59
CA PHE A 90 -16.58 21.67 6.32
C PHE A 90 -17.84 22.12 5.57
N THR A 91 -18.61 21.17 5.05
CA THR A 91 -19.76 21.45 4.16
C THR A 91 -20.91 20.50 4.46
N GLU A 92 -22.16 20.98 4.33
CA GLU A 92 -23.35 20.13 4.47
C GLU A 92 -23.44 19.08 3.36
N VAL A 93 -23.12 19.49 2.12
CA VAL A 93 -22.98 18.57 0.99
C VAL A 93 -21.61 17.91 1.07
N PRO A 94 -21.50 16.56 1.05
CA PRO A 94 -20.21 15.91 1.17
C PRO A 94 -19.24 16.32 0.06
N ILE A 95 -17.97 16.48 0.44
CA ILE A 95 -16.84 16.71 -0.46
C ILE A 95 -15.79 15.59 -0.31
N CYS A 96 -14.87 15.51 -1.27
CA CYS A 96 -13.79 14.53 -1.23
C CYS A 96 -12.58 15.11 -0.49
N THR A 97 -11.91 14.34 0.38
CA THR A 97 -10.72 14.80 1.12
C THR A 97 -9.50 15.04 0.22
N ALA A 98 -9.51 14.52 -1.02
CA ALA A 98 -8.53 14.85 -2.05
C ALA A 98 -8.95 16.03 -2.95
N SER A 99 -10.07 16.69 -2.66
CA SER A 99 -10.53 17.86 -3.44
C SER A 99 -9.79 19.13 -3.03
N LYS A 100 -9.70 20.09 -3.95
CA LYS A 100 -9.15 21.43 -3.67
C LYS A 100 -9.90 22.11 -2.53
N GLU A 101 -11.22 22.04 -2.55
CA GLU A 101 -12.08 22.65 -1.54
C GLU A 101 -11.75 22.16 -0.13
N TYR A 102 -11.75 20.83 0.06
CA TYR A 102 -11.42 20.24 1.36
C TYR A 102 -9.98 20.59 1.79
N GLN A 103 -9.01 20.41 0.90
CA GLN A 103 -7.61 20.63 1.27
C GLN A 103 -7.34 22.10 1.62
N GLN A 104 -7.92 23.06 0.89
CA GLN A 104 -7.78 24.48 1.22
C GLN A 104 -8.40 24.81 2.59
N GLN A 105 -9.63 24.36 2.86
CA GLN A 105 -10.30 24.60 4.14
C GLN A 105 -9.50 23.98 5.30
N LYS A 106 -9.03 22.74 5.13
CA LYS A 106 -8.23 22.06 6.17
C LYS A 106 -6.87 22.71 6.39
N LEU A 107 -6.21 23.19 5.34
CA LEU A 107 -4.95 23.92 5.47
C LEU A 107 -5.12 25.26 6.20
N THR A 108 -6.22 25.98 5.95
CA THR A 108 -6.57 27.21 6.70
C THR A 108 -6.76 26.91 8.19
N GLU A 109 -7.56 25.90 8.53
CA GLU A 109 -7.75 25.47 9.92
C GLU A 109 -6.42 25.10 10.59
N ILE A 110 -5.53 24.36 9.90
CA ILE A 110 -4.18 24.04 10.41
C ILE A 110 -3.32 25.31 10.58
N GLY A 111 -3.52 26.32 9.74
CA GLY A 111 -2.84 27.62 9.80
C GLY A 111 -3.20 28.45 11.03
N GLU A 112 -4.44 28.36 11.51
CA GLU A 112 -4.95 29.10 12.66
C GLU A 112 -4.50 28.51 14.01
N ASN A 113 -4.07 27.25 14.01
CA ASN A 113 -3.59 26.56 15.21
C ASN A 113 -2.16 26.97 15.57
N VAL A 114 -1.88 27.23 16.86
CA VAL A 114 -0.56 27.62 17.43
C VAL A 114 0.43 26.44 17.48
N ARG A 115 0.46 25.60 16.44
CA ARG A 115 1.39 24.47 16.34
C ARG A 115 2.78 24.95 15.91
N THR A 116 3.81 24.24 16.34
CA THR A 116 5.19 24.50 15.90
C THR A 116 5.37 24.14 14.42
N GLY A 117 6.33 24.75 13.74
CA GLY A 117 6.49 24.59 12.28
C GLY A 117 6.65 23.13 11.78
N VAL A 118 7.25 22.25 12.59
CA VAL A 118 7.42 20.83 12.23
C VAL A 118 6.11 20.05 12.33
N GLU A 119 5.39 20.19 13.44
CA GLU A 119 4.08 19.53 13.64
C GLU A 119 3.06 20.03 12.61
N GLN A 120 3.07 21.34 12.34
CA GLN A 120 2.22 21.94 11.33
C GLN A 120 2.52 21.36 9.93
N SER A 121 3.79 21.27 9.56
CA SER A 121 4.20 20.71 8.26
C SER A 121 3.77 19.24 8.09
N LEU A 122 3.88 18.44 9.16
CA LEU A 122 3.45 17.04 9.14
C LEU A 122 1.94 16.91 8.91
N GLU A 123 1.15 17.75 9.57
CA GLU A 123 -0.31 17.74 9.46
C GLU A 123 -0.78 18.24 8.10
N GLN A 124 -0.15 19.29 7.56
CA GLN A 124 -0.37 19.74 6.19
C GLN A 124 -0.02 18.64 5.17
N SER A 125 1.05 17.88 5.40
CA SER A 125 1.44 16.76 4.53
C SER A 125 0.38 15.66 4.52
N LYS A 126 -0.24 15.31 5.67
CA LYS A 126 -1.30 14.30 5.75
C LYS A 126 -2.53 14.68 4.92
N VAL A 127 -2.82 15.97 4.81
CA VAL A 127 -3.94 16.52 4.03
C VAL A 127 -3.60 16.52 2.54
N THR A 128 -2.43 17.05 2.18
CA THR A 128 -2.08 17.36 0.79
C THR A 128 -1.62 16.14 -0.01
N ILE A 129 -1.16 15.08 0.63
CA ILE A 129 -0.80 13.81 -0.02
C ILE A 129 -2.02 13.10 -0.63
N LYS A 130 -3.25 13.44 -0.21
CA LYS A 130 -4.49 12.84 -0.70
C LYS A 130 -4.67 13.15 -2.18
N THR A 131 -4.87 12.11 -2.99
CA THR A 131 -4.88 12.21 -4.45
C THR A 131 -6.20 11.70 -5.04
N CYS A 132 -6.61 12.24 -6.20
CA CYS A 132 -7.87 11.86 -6.86
C CYS A 132 -7.79 10.47 -7.51
N LEU A 133 -8.02 9.42 -6.72
CA LEU A 133 -8.00 8.03 -7.21
C LEU A 133 -9.03 7.77 -8.32
N CYS A 134 -10.19 8.44 -8.28
CA CYS A 134 -11.25 8.29 -9.29
C CYS A 134 -10.74 8.59 -10.72
N ASP A 135 -9.85 9.58 -10.86
CA ASP A 135 -9.27 9.95 -12.14
C ASP A 135 -7.94 9.21 -12.36
N HIS A 136 -7.01 9.29 -11.41
CA HIS A 136 -5.63 8.85 -11.62
C HIS A 136 -5.51 7.33 -11.87
N LEU A 137 -6.34 6.49 -11.22
CA LEU A 137 -6.32 5.03 -11.43
C LEU A 137 -6.84 4.62 -12.81
N GLY A 138 -7.68 5.44 -13.44
CA GLY A 138 -8.22 5.18 -14.78
C GLY A 138 -7.36 5.75 -15.91
N ASN A 139 -6.47 6.69 -15.61
CA ASN A 139 -5.74 7.45 -16.63
C ASN A 139 -4.80 6.59 -17.46
N GLY A 140 -4.17 5.57 -16.87
CA GLY A 140 -3.29 4.65 -17.61
C GLY A 140 -4.01 3.97 -18.78
N ALA A 141 -5.17 3.40 -18.53
CA ALA A 141 -6.00 2.78 -19.57
C ALA A 141 -6.45 3.80 -20.64
N LEU A 142 -6.83 5.01 -20.24
CA LEU A 142 -7.25 6.05 -21.19
C LEU A 142 -6.10 6.52 -22.10
N ILE A 143 -4.86 6.52 -21.60
CA ILE A 143 -3.68 6.85 -22.39
C ILE A 143 -3.37 5.74 -23.38
N ASN A 144 -3.37 4.49 -22.91
CA ASN A 144 -3.08 3.34 -23.76
C ASN A 144 -4.13 3.16 -24.88
N LEU A 145 -5.37 3.58 -24.64
CA LEU A 145 -6.45 3.63 -25.65
C LEU A 145 -6.41 4.87 -26.56
N GLY A 146 -5.46 5.79 -26.38
CA GLY A 146 -5.36 7.03 -27.17
C GLY A 146 -6.42 8.09 -26.87
N ILE A 147 -7.17 7.95 -25.77
CA ILE A 147 -8.27 8.85 -25.38
C ILE A 147 -7.72 10.09 -24.64
N LYS A 148 -6.69 9.91 -23.81
CA LYS A 148 -6.02 11.01 -23.10
C LYS A 148 -4.54 11.07 -23.48
N LYS A 149 -3.98 12.28 -23.46
CA LYS A 149 -2.53 12.49 -23.57
C LYS A 149 -1.88 12.35 -22.20
N GLU A 150 -0.70 11.71 -22.16
CA GLU A 150 0.01 11.39 -20.92
C GLU A 150 0.29 12.63 -20.06
N GLU A 151 0.67 13.75 -20.68
CA GLU A 151 1.07 14.99 -20.00
C GLU A 151 -0.10 15.66 -19.25
N LYS A 152 -1.34 15.26 -19.54
CA LYS A 152 -2.57 15.81 -18.96
C LYS A 152 -3.30 14.81 -18.07
N ALA A 153 -2.77 13.62 -17.88
CA ALA A 153 -3.51 12.51 -17.30
C ALA A 153 -2.64 11.74 -16.29
N PRO A 154 -2.33 12.31 -15.12
CA PRO A 154 -1.47 11.66 -14.14
C PRO A 154 -1.97 10.25 -13.79
N GLN A 155 -1.08 9.26 -13.86
CA GLN A 155 -1.45 7.84 -13.69
C GLN A 155 -1.01 7.34 -12.32
N ALA A 156 -1.91 6.63 -11.65
CA ALA A 156 -1.67 5.90 -10.42
C ALA A 156 -1.91 4.41 -10.65
N ILE A 157 -1.22 3.56 -9.89
CA ILE A 157 -1.43 2.12 -9.90
C ILE A 157 -1.12 1.52 -8.53
N CYS A 158 -1.79 0.43 -8.16
CA CYS A 158 -1.70 -0.16 -6.83
C CYS A 158 -1.07 -1.57 -6.86
N PRO A 159 0.21 -1.73 -7.23
CA PRO A 159 0.85 -3.03 -7.29
C PRO A 159 1.08 -3.58 -5.88
N GLY A 160 0.87 -4.88 -5.69
CA GLY A 160 1.35 -5.57 -4.49
C GLY A 160 2.89 -5.65 -4.49
N GLN A 161 3.45 -5.92 -3.32
CA GLN A 161 4.91 -6.00 -3.11
C GLN A 161 5.61 -7.05 -4.00
N ASN A 162 4.84 -8.06 -4.42
CA ASN A 162 5.31 -9.14 -5.27
C ASN A 162 5.75 -8.70 -6.67
N ILE A 163 5.37 -7.50 -7.14
CA ILE A 163 5.78 -7.02 -8.47
C ILE A 163 7.31 -6.97 -8.59
N SER A 164 8.02 -6.70 -7.50
CA SER A 164 9.48 -6.61 -7.46
C SER A 164 10.24 -7.89 -7.83
N TRP A 165 9.54 -9.02 -7.88
CA TRP A 165 10.10 -10.31 -8.30
C TRP A 165 9.90 -10.60 -9.79
N PHE A 166 9.15 -9.75 -10.51
CA PHE A 166 8.87 -9.84 -11.93
C PHE A 166 9.52 -8.66 -12.66
N SER A 167 10.42 -8.93 -13.59
CA SER A 167 11.36 -7.92 -14.11
C SER A 167 11.35 -7.74 -15.63
N ARG A 168 10.37 -8.34 -16.31
CA ARG A 168 10.22 -8.24 -17.76
C ARG A 168 8.76 -8.18 -18.16
N GLU A 169 8.53 -8.06 -19.45
CA GLU A 169 7.24 -8.35 -20.05
C GLU A 169 7.04 -9.87 -20.14
N TYR A 170 5.81 -10.31 -19.90
CA TYR A 170 5.42 -11.72 -19.95
C TYR A 170 4.18 -11.87 -20.83
N SER A 171 4.07 -13.00 -21.55
CA SER A 171 2.79 -13.37 -22.19
C SER A 171 1.80 -13.94 -21.19
N LEU A 172 0.52 -14.00 -21.56
CA LEU A 172 -0.50 -14.66 -20.75
C LEU A 172 -0.16 -16.13 -20.52
N ILE A 173 0.24 -16.84 -21.59
CA ILE A 173 0.61 -18.26 -21.51
C ILE A 173 1.75 -18.46 -20.53
N GLU A 174 2.80 -17.63 -20.63
CA GLU A 174 3.96 -17.69 -19.75
C GLU A 174 3.59 -17.52 -18.26
N MET A 175 2.72 -16.54 -17.95
CA MET A 175 2.27 -16.28 -16.58
C MET A 175 1.35 -17.39 -16.06
N MET A 176 0.47 -17.92 -16.91
CA MET A 176 -0.43 -19.02 -16.54
C MET A 176 0.35 -20.30 -16.27
N GLU A 177 1.30 -20.66 -17.14
CA GLU A 177 2.15 -21.82 -16.90
C GLU A 177 2.98 -21.68 -15.62
N HIS A 178 3.43 -20.47 -15.27
CA HIS A 178 4.09 -20.20 -14.00
C HIS A 178 3.18 -20.49 -12.80
N LEU A 179 1.95 -19.95 -12.81
CA LEU A 179 0.99 -20.13 -11.71
C LEU A 179 0.52 -21.59 -11.55
N TYR A 180 0.42 -22.34 -12.65
CA TYR A 180 0.07 -23.76 -12.64
C TYR A 180 1.28 -24.69 -12.55
N ASN A 181 2.50 -24.16 -12.35
CA ASN A 181 3.74 -24.94 -12.25
C ASN A 181 3.97 -25.87 -13.45
N LYS A 182 3.58 -25.42 -14.66
CA LYS A 182 3.77 -26.14 -15.94
C LYS A 182 5.07 -25.78 -16.66
N ARG A 183 5.86 -24.86 -16.08
CA ARG A 183 7.16 -24.42 -16.57
C ARG A 183 8.12 -24.15 -15.42
N GLU A 184 9.37 -23.81 -15.74
CA GLU A 184 10.30 -23.25 -14.78
C GLU A 184 9.78 -21.93 -14.20
N SER A 185 10.07 -21.68 -12.92
CA SER A 185 9.63 -20.47 -12.22
C SER A 185 10.10 -19.21 -12.95
N LEU A 186 9.20 -18.23 -13.07
CA LEU A 186 9.50 -16.93 -13.66
C LEU A 186 10.29 -16.00 -12.73
N ILE A 187 10.44 -16.42 -11.48
CA ILE A 187 10.97 -15.62 -10.37
C ILE A 187 12.01 -16.43 -9.62
N SER A 188 12.93 -15.73 -8.93
CA SER A 188 13.95 -16.38 -8.10
C SER A 188 13.32 -17.23 -6.98
N ASN A 189 14.00 -18.33 -6.65
CA ASN A 189 13.69 -19.14 -5.47
C ASN A 189 13.97 -18.39 -4.16
N ASP A 190 14.72 -17.29 -4.21
CA ASP A 190 14.97 -16.40 -3.07
C ASP A 190 13.73 -15.62 -2.64
N ARG A 191 12.67 -15.59 -3.48
CA ARG A 191 11.43 -14.91 -3.12
C ARG A 191 10.89 -15.47 -1.79
N PRO A 192 10.63 -14.62 -0.79
CA PRO A 192 10.09 -15.08 0.47
C PRO A 192 8.66 -15.62 0.30
N HIS A 193 8.28 -16.54 1.17
CA HIS A 193 6.92 -17.04 1.25
C HIS A 193 5.93 -15.91 1.52
N MET A 194 4.68 -16.03 1.05
CA MET A 194 3.66 -14.99 1.25
C MET A 194 3.51 -14.59 2.73
N PHE A 195 3.48 -15.56 3.65
CA PHE A 195 3.41 -15.29 5.09
C PHE A 195 4.58 -14.45 5.60
N ALA A 196 5.79 -14.70 5.13
CA ALA A 196 6.95 -13.93 5.54
C ALA A 196 6.79 -12.44 5.17
N LYS A 197 6.29 -12.16 3.95
CA LYS A 197 6.09 -10.79 3.48
C LYS A 197 4.88 -10.10 4.14
N GLU A 198 3.78 -10.83 4.31
CA GLU A 198 2.60 -10.33 5.02
C GLU A 198 2.94 -9.96 6.47
N ILE A 199 3.70 -10.80 7.20
CA ILE A 199 4.13 -10.49 8.58
C ILE A 199 4.90 -9.17 8.64
N GLN A 200 5.85 -8.95 7.72
CA GLN A 200 6.57 -7.68 7.64
C GLN A 200 5.60 -6.50 7.45
N MET A 201 4.68 -6.62 6.50
CA MET A 201 3.71 -5.56 6.20
C MET A 201 2.82 -5.24 7.40
N TYR A 202 2.35 -6.24 8.14
CA TYR A 202 1.56 -6.03 9.35
C TYR A 202 2.36 -5.41 10.49
N VAL A 203 3.64 -5.77 10.66
CA VAL A 203 4.51 -5.10 11.66
C VAL A 203 4.77 -3.65 11.29
N ASP A 204 5.03 -3.36 10.01
CA ASP A 204 5.25 -2.00 9.53
C ASP A 204 3.98 -1.15 9.71
N TYR A 205 2.80 -1.73 9.44
CA TYR A 205 1.52 -1.06 9.68
C TYR A 205 1.25 -0.83 11.17
N TYR A 206 1.58 -1.80 12.03
CA TYR A 206 1.46 -1.67 13.48
C TYR A 206 2.34 -0.54 14.03
N ASP A 207 3.62 -0.48 13.63
CA ASP A 207 4.54 0.60 14.02
C ASP A 207 4.00 1.97 13.61
N LYS A 208 3.46 2.06 12.39
CA LYS A 208 2.82 3.29 11.91
C LYS A 208 1.62 3.69 12.79
N LEU A 209 0.71 2.75 13.08
CA LEU A 209 -0.46 3.03 13.91
C LEU A 209 -0.07 3.48 15.32
N VAL A 210 0.97 2.88 15.91
CA VAL A 210 1.50 3.29 17.22
C VAL A 210 2.00 4.74 17.15
N ARG A 211 2.86 5.08 16.18
CA ARG A 211 3.46 6.41 16.01
C ARG A 211 2.45 7.53 15.73
N GLU A 212 1.37 7.22 15.02
CA GLU A 212 0.38 8.22 14.59
C GLU A 212 -0.79 8.37 15.57
N SER A 213 -0.86 7.52 16.59
CA SER A 213 -1.98 7.51 17.52
C SER A 213 -1.88 8.60 18.60
N ASN A 214 -3.03 9.08 19.06
CA ASN A 214 -3.14 9.93 20.25
C ASN A 214 -3.16 9.14 21.58
N LEU A 215 -2.95 7.82 21.52
CA LEU A 215 -2.86 6.92 22.66
C LEU A 215 -4.00 7.03 23.69
N ASN A 216 -5.21 7.40 23.26
CA ASN A 216 -6.38 7.31 24.14
C ASN A 216 -6.71 5.84 24.48
N GLU A 217 -7.50 5.63 25.54
CA GLU A 217 -7.82 4.28 26.04
C GLU A 217 -8.39 3.34 24.97
N ARG A 218 -9.25 3.85 24.09
CA ARG A 218 -9.85 3.06 23.00
C ARG A 218 -8.81 2.64 21.97
N VAL A 219 -7.90 3.55 21.61
CA VAL A 219 -6.82 3.26 20.66
C VAL A 219 -5.84 2.26 21.27
N ILE A 220 -5.43 2.44 22.52
CA ILE A 220 -4.57 1.50 23.23
C ILE A 220 -5.18 0.09 23.26
N LYS A 221 -6.48 -0.01 23.58
CA LYS A 221 -7.18 -1.31 23.57
C LYS A 221 -7.08 -1.99 22.21
N THR A 222 -7.31 -1.23 21.14
CA THR A 222 -7.23 -1.72 19.75
C THR A 222 -5.81 -2.16 19.39
N LEU A 223 -4.79 -1.37 19.75
CA LEU A 223 -3.38 -1.70 19.48
C LEU A 223 -2.93 -2.95 20.24
N LYS A 224 -3.37 -3.13 21.49
CA LYS A 224 -3.11 -4.35 22.26
C LYS A 224 -3.71 -5.59 21.60
N GLU A 225 -4.97 -5.50 21.17
CA GLU A 225 -5.63 -6.59 20.46
C GLU A 225 -4.90 -6.91 19.14
N PHE A 226 -4.50 -5.88 18.38
CA PHE A 226 -3.69 -6.04 17.18
C PHE A 226 -2.38 -6.78 17.48
N TYR A 227 -1.62 -6.35 18.49
CA TYR A 227 -0.37 -6.98 18.91
C TYR A 227 -0.57 -8.47 19.24
N HIS A 228 -1.58 -8.81 20.05
CA HIS A 228 -1.84 -10.20 20.44
C HIS A 228 -2.23 -11.07 19.25
N ASN A 229 -3.08 -10.56 18.35
CA ASN A 229 -3.48 -11.26 17.14
C ASN A 229 -2.29 -11.47 16.19
N LEU A 230 -1.45 -10.45 16.00
CA LEU A 230 -0.27 -10.54 15.15
C LEU A 230 0.75 -11.54 15.72
N LYS A 231 0.98 -11.53 17.03
CA LYS A 231 1.86 -12.49 17.70
C LYS A 231 1.37 -13.93 17.55
N SER A 232 0.07 -14.17 17.76
CA SER A 232 -0.55 -15.48 17.51
C SER A 232 -0.42 -15.92 16.05
N GLY A 233 -0.63 -15.00 15.10
CA GLY A 233 -0.43 -15.26 13.67
C GLY A 233 1.02 -15.60 13.31
N MET A 234 1.99 -14.94 13.93
CA MET A 234 3.42 -15.26 13.76
C MET A 234 3.75 -16.65 14.32
N GLU A 235 3.22 -17.03 15.46
CA GLU A 235 3.38 -18.38 16.03
C GLU A 235 2.80 -19.45 15.11
N PHE A 236 1.60 -19.21 14.56
CA PHE A 236 1.01 -20.06 13.54
C PHE A 236 1.95 -20.20 12.33
N CYS A 237 2.47 -19.10 11.80
CA CYS A 237 3.38 -19.11 10.66
C CYS A 237 4.69 -19.85 10.98
N ARG A 238 5.21 -19.71 12.20
CA ARG A 238 6.39 -20.43 12.68
C ARG A 238 6.14 -21.94 12.68
N ASN A 239 5.00 -22.39 13.21
CA ASN A 239 4.63 -23.80 13.21
C ASN A 239 4.42 -24.33 11.79
N PHE A 240 3.80 -23.52 10.93
CA PHE A 240 3.63 -23.82 9.51
C PHE A 240 4.98 -24.01 8.80
N SER A 241 6.03 -23.29 9.22
CA SER A 241 7.36 -23.41 8.63
C SER A 241 8.03 -24.79 8.80
N ASN A 242 7.48 -25.65 9.67
CA ASN A 242 7.96 -27.02 9.85
C ASN A 242 7.38 -28.02 8.83
N LYS A 243 6.44 -27.59 7.97
CA LYS A 243 5.86 -28.46 6.93
C LYS A 243 6.86 -28.70 5.80
N GLN A 244 6.72 -29.86 5.15
CA GLN A 244 7.49 -30.16 3.93
C GLN A 244 7.14 -29.15 2.82
N PRO A 245 8.13 -28.51 2.17
CA PRO A 245 7.91 -27.54 1.11
C PRO A 245 7.44 -28.22 -0.19
N TYR A 246 6.58 -27.54 -0.95
CA TYR A 246 6.35 -27.88 -2.36
C TYR A 246 7.52 -27.36 -3.24
N LYS A 247 7.62 -27.84 -4.49
CA LYS A 247 8.76 -27.63 -5.41
C LYS A 247 9.29 -26.19 -5.49
N SER A 248 8.43 -25.18 -5.48
CA SER A 248 8.78 -23.76 -5.62
C SER A 248 8.43 -22.94 -4.38
N GLU A 249 8.25 -23.59 -3.23
CA GLU A 249 7.77 -22.97 -2.01
C GLU A 249 8.92 -22.70 -1.04
N ASN A 250 9.27 -21.43 -0.86
CA ASN A 250 10.32 -21.01 0.06
C ASN A 250 9.81 -20.97 1.53
N ILE A 251 9.41 -22.12 2.07
CA ILE A 251 8.92 -22.23 3.46
C ILE A 251 9.98 -21.78 4.48
N GLU A 252 11.25 -22.05 4.21
CA GLU A 252 12.36 -21.72 5.10
C GLU A 252 12.43 -20.23 5.43
N SER A 253 12.11 -19.36 4.45
CA SER A 253 12.06 -17.91 4.66
C SER A 253 11.12 -17.50 5.80
N ILE A 254 10.05 -18.26 6.06
CA ILE A 254 9.06 -17.92 7.10
C ILE A 254 9.73 -17.81 8.47
N LYS A 255 10.58 -18.77 8.84
CA LYS A 255 11.22 -18.81 10.15
C LYS A 255 12.11 -17.58 10.35
N TYR A 256 12.96 -17.29 9.37
CA TYR A 256 13.83 -16.11 9.41
C TYR A 256 13.03 -14.81 9.59
N TRP A 257 11.95 -14.64 8.82
CA TRP A 257 11.13 -13.44 8.90
C TRP A 257 10.34 -13.35 10.19
N VAL A 258 9.77 -14.45 10.69
CA VAL A 258 9.10 -14.47 12.01
C VAL A 258 10.08 -14.05 13.11
N ASP A 259 11.26 -14.65 13.17
CA ASP A 259 12.24 -14.38 14.23
C ASP A 259 12.73 -12.93 14.18
N LYS A 260 12.88 -12.34 12.98
CA LYS A 260 13.22 -10.91 12.82
C LYS A 260 12.07 -9.97 13.22
N GLN A 261 10.85 -10.29 12.79
CA GLN A 261 9.70 -9.40 12.94
C GLN A 261 9.09 -9.46 14.34
N ILE A 262 9.22 -10.59 15.06
CA ILE A 262 8.78 -10.67 16.45
C ILE A 262 9.61 -9.75 17.36
N ILE A 263 10.92 -9.66 17.14
CA ILE A 263 11.80 -8.73 17.88
C ILE A 263 11.33 -7.29 17.67
N ARG A 264 11.13 -6.88 16.41
CA ARG A 264 10.60 -5.55 16.07
C ARG A 264 9.23 -5.30 16.72
N LEU A 265 8.32 -6.28 16.67
CA LEU A 265 6.99 -6.15 17.25
C LEU A 265 7.06 -5.93 18.76
N GLU A 266 7.90 -6.68 19.47
CA GLU A 266 8.10 -6.51 20.92
C GLU A 266 8.70 -5.13 21.23
N GLU A 267 9.70 -4.68 20.48
CA GLU A 267 10.29 -3.34 20.64
C GLU A 267 9.26 -2.20 20.45
N ILE A 268 8.40 -2.32 19.43
CA ILE A 268 7.31 -1.36 19.21
C ILE A 268 6.31 -1.41 20.38
N TYR A 269 5.94 -2.61 20.84
CA TYR A 269 4.98 -2.80 21.92
C TYR A 269 5.51 -2.30 23.27
N TYR A 270 6.79 -2.50 23.57
CA TYR A 270 7.40 -1.97 24.79
C TYR A 270 7.44 -0.44 24.80
N ARG A 271 7.71 0.20 23.65
CA ARG A 271 7.62 1.67 23.53
C ARG A 271 6.21 2.16 23.86
N LEU A 272 5.19 1.52 23.30
CA LEU A 272 3.77 1.81 23.59
C LEU A 272 3.44 1.70 25.09
N LEU A 273 3.97 0.69 25.79
CA LEU A 273 3.75 0.51 27.22
C LEU A 273 4.52 1.53 28.08
N GLY A 274 5.74 1.90 27.67
CA GLY A 274 6.57 2.88 28.35
C GLY A 274 6.03 4.31 28.27
N GLU A 275 5.45 4.68 27.13
CA GLU A 275 4.78 5.98 26.94
C GLU A 275 3.56 6.12 27.88
N LYS A 276 2.85 5.03 28.19
CA LYS A 276 1.77 5.04 29.20
C LYS A 276 2.25 5.38 30.61
N SER A 277 3.51 5.08 30.96
CA SER A 277 4.04 5.41 32.30
C SER A 277 4.42 6.89 32.43
N GLN A 278 4.39 7.67 31.34
CA GLN A 278 4.77 9.08 31.30
C GLN A 278 3.59 10.04 31.06
N VAL A 279 2.39 9.50 30.76
CA VAL A 279 1.12 10.23 30.58
C VAL A 279 0.20 9.97 31.76
#